data_AF-A0AAW0GAQ7-F1
#
_entry.id   AF-A0AAW0GAQ7-F1
#
_cell.length_a   1.000
_cell.length_b   1.000
_cell.length_c   1.000
_cell.angle_alpha   90.00
_cell.angle_beta   90.00
_cell.angle_gamma   90.00
#
_symmetry.space_group_name_H-M   'P 1'
#
loop_
_entity.id
_entity.type
_entity.pdbx_description
1 polymer ?
#
loop_
_entity_poly.entity_id
_entity_poly.type
_entity_poly.pdbx_seq_one_letter_code
_entity_poly.pdbx_strand_id
1 'polypeptide(L)'
;MLRLTAIFHLLLFGTQLCISKQAKFDVVHESLVEFQLRHYHTITADAQILFHDAPEDLSDSIRLPLSPNPSYTIKTKRTTSHKPQSYEDYLYARSLSIQGEPYREIQWAEDDIIAPDVENRQTLLELAKMTNNAYLEPGEAGWYELSGEWNVSYPFGWEPDQDGFRGHVFATPDNSTVVLAIKGTSASFIGGGGPTSKKDKINDNLLFSCCCARIDWTWTTVCDCYRGGWKCDQSCLEKALIDDSLFYPIGTNLYNNITYMYPDSNIWIIGHSLGGALASLIGITFGAPAVTFESPGERMAAGRLHVLLPPSTQHVTHVYHTADPIAMGTCNGVLSSCALGGYAMESKCHLGKSIVYDTVSNLSWAVDIRTHTIGTVIEKLLTDPWAPSEDLGREVPEPVAEDDCVECYSWEFGDFPPTKKIQGDVMLNNRTSAFSNKCTRDF
;
A
#
# COMPACT_ATOMS: atom_id res chain seq x y z
N MET A 1 87.32 19.46 42.62
CA MET A 1 86.56 18.86 43.72
C MET A 1 85.43 18.05 43.10
N LEU A 2 85.52 16.71 43.12
CA LEU A 2 84.74 15.82 44.00
C LEU A 2 83.23 16.14 43.99
N ARG A 3 82.27 15.22 43.93
CA ARG A 3 82.11 13.78 43.62
C ARG A 3 80.59 13.56 43.83
N LEU A 4 79.99 12.68 43.03
CA LEU A 4 78.82 11.82 43.32
C LEU A 4 77.57 12.41 44.03
N THR A 5 76.40 12.25 43.39
CA THR A 5 75.54 11.07 43.65
C THR A 5 74.51 10.89 42.54
N ALA A 6 74.46 9.67 42.02
CA ALA A 6 73.40 9.14 41.15
C ALA A 6 72.21 8.67 42.00
N ILE A 7 71.01 8.57 41.40
CA ILE A 7 70.16 7.37 41.42
C ILE A 7 69.11 7.50 40.30
N PHE A 8 69.17 6.51 39.41
CA PHE A 8 68.20 6.15 38.39
C PHE A 8 66.97 5.49 39.04
N HIS A 9 65.74 5.82 38.63
CA HIS A 9 64.65 4.82 38.49
C HIS A 9 63.49 5.34 37.63
N LEU A 10 63.29 4.63 36.50
CA LEU A 10 62.07 4.36 35.74
C LEU A 10 60.95 5.43 35.70
N LEU A 11 60.80 6.08 34.54
CA LEU A 11 59.51 6.54 34.02
C LEU A 11 59.34 5.97 32.61
N LEU A 12 58.50 4.95 32.51
CA LEU A 12 58.07 4.29 31.27
C LEU A 12 56.60 4.65 31.02
N PHE A 13 56.36 5.07 29.78
CA PHE A 13 55.10 5.08 29.02
C PHE A 13 54.00 6.08 29.35
N GLY A 14 53.66 6.87 28.33
CA GLY A 14 52.40 7.63 28.26
C GLY A 14 52.34 8.76 27.23
N THR A 15 52.94 8.63 26.03
CA THR A 15 52.68 9.59 24.94
C THR A 15 51.31 9.30 24.34
N GLN A 16 50.31 10.09 24.74
CA GLN A 16 48.98 10.06 24.15
C GLN A 16 49.00 10.80 22.81
N LEU A 17 48.98 10.04 21.71
CA LEU A 17 48.74 10.55 20.36
C LEU A 17 47.35 11.20 20.33
N CYS A 18 47.30 12.51 20.07
CA CYS A 18 46.07 13.16 19.59
C CYS A 18 45.80 12.66 18.17
N ILE A 19 44.94 11.66 18.04
CA ILE A 19 44.34 11.30 16.76
C ILE A 19 43.19 12.29 16.54
N SER A 20 43.36 13.21 15.59
CA SER A 20 42.24 14.01 15.10
C SER A 20 41.20 13.05 14.52
N LYS A 21 39.98 13.03 15.08
CA LYS A 21 38.84 12.41 14.42
C LYS A 21 38.60 13.18 13.12
N GLN A 22 39.09 12.62 12.03
CA GLN A 22 38.64 12.97 10.70
C GLN A 22 37.14 12.64 10.68
N ALA A 23 36.31 13.67 10.58
CA ALA A 23 34.90 13.48 10.27
C ALA A 23 34.86 12.70 8.95
N LYS A 24 34.44 11.43 8.99
CA LYS A 24 33.98 10.74 7.79
C LYS A 24 32.80 11.55 7.30
N PHE A 25 33.01 12.31 6.24
CA PHE A 25 31.91 12.62 5.35
C PHE A 25 31.43 11.27 4.84
N ASP A 26 30.27 10.82 5.32
CA ASP A 26 29.57 9.73 4.67
C ASP A 26 29.22 10.22 3.27
N VAL A 27 29.99 9.76 2.30
CA VAL A 27 29.64 9.89 0.89
C VAL A 27 28.32 9.13 0.74
N VAL A 28 27.22 9.86 0.53
CA VAL A 28 25.93 9.28 0.16
C VAL A 28 26.19 8.55 -1.16
N HIS A 29 26.33 7.23 -1.09
CA HIS A 29 26.51 6.41 -2.27
C HIS A 29 25.14 6.26 -2.93
N GLU A 30 24.77 7.24 -3.75
CA GLU A 30 23.68 7.08 -4.72
C GLU A 30 24.07 5.92 -5.66
N SER A 31 23.22 4.90 -5.71
CA SER A 31 23.36 3.79 -6.64
C SER A 31 22.19 3.77 -7.61
N LEU A 32 22.51 3.45 -8.86
CA LEU A 32 21.53 3.15 -9.90
C LEU A 32 21.27 1.64 -9.88
N VAL A 33 20.00 1.27 -9.86
CA VAL A 33 19.57 -0.13 -9.93
C VAL A 33 18.64 -0.36 -11.12
N GLU A 34 18.69 -1.57 -11.65
CA GLU A 34 17.90 -2.02 -12.79
C GLU A 34 17.05 -3.22 -12.35
N PHE A 35 15.81 -3.31 -12.83
CA PHE A 35 14.86 -4.33 -12.41
C PHE A 35 14.40 -5.21 -13.56
N GLN A 36 14.08 -6.46 -13.23
CA GLN A 36 13.49 -7.43 -14.13
C GLN A 36 12.20 -8.02 -13.57
N LEU A 37 11.17 -8.22 -14.39
CA LEU A 37 9.96 -8.94 -13.99
C LEU A 37 10.34 -10.40 -13.68
N ARG A 38 10.02 -10.85 -12.46
CA ARG A 38 10.33 -12.21 -12.00
C ARG A 38 9.11 -13.08 -11.88
N HIS A 39 8.04 -12.53 -11.29
CA HIS A 39 6.83 -13.30 -11.05
C HIS A 39 5.56 -12.47 -11.28
N TYR A 40 4.51 -13.16 -11.68
CA TYR A 40 3.13 -12.72 -11.54
C TYR A 40 2.58 -13.26 -10.23
N HIS A 41 1.72 -12.49 -9.57
CA HIS A 41 0.93 -12.98 -8.45
C HIS A 41 -0.56 -12.76 -8.65
N THR A 42 -1.34 -13.73 -8.18
CA THR A 42 -2.80 -13.70 -8.19
C THR A 42 -3.33 -14.42 -6.95
N ILE A 43 -4.64 -14.33 -6.73
CA ILE A 43 -5.31 -15.08 -5.67
C ILE A 43 -6.38 -16.01 -6.22
N THR A 44 -6.55 -17.14 -5.57
CA THR A 44 -7.69 -18.03 -5.78
C THR A 44 -8.97 -17.47 -5.14
N ALA A 45 -10.12 -18.06 -5.48
CA ALA A 45 -11.40 -17.72 -4.85
C ALA A 45 -11.39 -17.89 -3.32
N ASP A 46 -10.59 -18.82 -2.79
CA ASP A 46 -10.38 -19.08 -1.36
C ASP A 46 -9.18 -18.33 -0.76
N ALA A 47 -8.73 -17.24 -1.41
CA ALA A 47 -7.69 -16.33 -0.95
C ALA A 47 -6.28 -16.97 -0.80
N GLN A 48 -6.00 -18.06 -1.52
CA GLN A 48 -4.63 -18.59 -1.61
C GLN A 48 -3.84 -17.79 -2.65
N ILE A 49 -2.60 -17.43 -2.29
CA ILE A 49 -1.69 -16.71 -3.17
C ILE A 49 -0.99 -17.71 -4.09
N LEU A 50 -1.01 -17.42 -5.38
CA LEU A 50 -0.30 -18.17 -6.41
C LEU A 50 0.77 -17.29 -7.05
N PHE A 51 1.95 -17.87 -7.28
CA PHE A 51 3.03 -17.25 -8.06
C PHE A 51 3.22 -17.99 -9.37
N HIS A 52 3.56 -17.24 -10.41
CA HIS A 52 3.99 -17.79 -11.68
C HIS A 52 5.26 -17.08 -12.14
N ASP A 53 6.28 -17.84 -12.53
CA ASP A 53 7.54 -17.27 -13.03
C ASP A 53 7.33 -16.57 -14.37
N ALA A 54 7.93 -15.39 -14.53
CA ALA A 54 8.03 -14.77 -15.84
C ALA A 54 8.96 -15.62 -16.74
N PRO A 55 8.62 -15.83 -18.02
CA PRO A 55 9.48 -16.54 -18.96
C PRO A 55 10.87 -15.90 -18.99
N GLU A 56 11.91 -16.72 -18.88
CA GLU A 56 13.29 -16.25 -19.08
C GLU A 56 13.51 -15.86 -20.54
N ASP A 57 14.22 -14.75 -20.71
CA ASP A 57 14.59 -14.20 -22.01
C ASP A 57 15.51 -15.18 -22.77
N LEU A 58 15.04 -15.73 -23.89
CA LEU A 58 15.84 -16.53 -24.84
C LEU A 58 16.46 -15.65 -25.95
N SER A 59 16.77 -14.38 -25.68
CA SER A 59 17.28 -13.41 -26.66
C SER A 59 18.79 -13.48 -26.94
N ASP A 60 19.39 -14.67 -27.02
CA ASP A 60 20.78 -14.80 -27.50
C ASP A 60 20.92 -14.78 -29.04
N SER A 61 19.86 -14.47 -29.81
CA SER A 61 19.87 -14.70 -31.26
C SER A 61 19.49 -13.57 -32.23
N ILE A 62 19.02 -12.38 -31.81
CA ILE A 62 18.78 -11.29 -32.79
C ILE A 62 19.08 -9.90 -32.20
N ARG A 63 20.36 -9.50 -32.16
CA ARG A 63 20.72 -8.09 -32.01
C ARG A 63 20.58 -7.38 -33.35
N LEU A 64 19.47 -6.68 -33.56
CA LEU A 64 19.40 -5.63 -34.59
C LEU A 64 19.98 -4.33 -34.01
N PRO A 65 20.88 -3.62 -34.72
CA PRO A 65 21.39 -2.35 -34.25
C PRO A 65 20.37 -1.27 -34.62
N LEU A 66 19.82 -0.52 -33.65
CA LEU A 66 19.49 0.92 -33.72
C LEU A 66 18.47 1.36 -32.64
N SER A 67 18.98 1.73 -31.46
CA SER A 67 18.64 2.98 -30.75
C SER A 67 19.54 3.10 -29.51
N PRO A 68 19.90 4.31 -29.05
CA PRO A 68 20.49 4.47 -27.74
C PRO A 68 19.40 4.12 -26.72
N ASN A 69 19.43 2.91 -26.17
CA ASN A 69 18.51 2.49 -25.12
C ASN A 69 18.58 3.51 -23.98
N PRO A 70 17.49 4.24 -23.65
CA PRO A 70 17.48 4.98 -22.40
C PRO A 70 17.66 3.95 -21.28
N SER A 71 18.69 4.09 -20.47
CA SER A 71 18.91 3.19 -19.35
C SER A 71 17.81 3.42 -18.31
N TYR A 72 16.80 2.54 -18.28
CA TYR A 72 15.72 2.58 -17.30
C TYR A 72 16.26 2.16 -15.92
N THR A 73 16.82 3.14 -15.22
CA THR A 73 17.50 2.93 -13.94
C THR A 73 16.80 3.74 -12.86
N ILE A 74 16.64 3.13 -11.69
CA ILE A 74 16.07 3.78 -10.52
C ILE A 74 17.23 4.24 -9.63
N LYS A 75 17.21 5.52 -9.24
CA LYS A 75 18.12 6.02 -8.21
C LYS A 75 17.63 5.59 -6.84
N THR A 76 18.58 5.23 -5.98
CA THR A 76 18.29 4.88 -4.60
C THR A 76 18.93 5.85 -3.62
N LYS A 77 18.32 5.95 -2.44
CA LYS A 77 18.90 6.62 -1.28
C LYS A 77 18.73 5.79 -0.03
N ARG A 78 19.61 6.00 0.95
CA ARG A 78 19.40 5.41 2.28
C ARG A 78 18.29 6.17 2.99
N THR A 79 17.43 5.43 3.67
CA THR A 79 16.41 5.98 4.57
C THR A 79 16.35 5.13 5.82
N THR A 80 15.94 5.76 6.91
CA THR A 80 15.67 5.06 8.15
C THR A 80 14.24 4.52 8.12
N SER A 81 14.07 3.28 8.56
CA SER A 81 12.78 2.63 8.76
C SER A 81 12.74 1.99 10.14
N HIS A 82 11.53 1.66 10.60
CA HIS A 82 11.32 0.99 11.86
C HIS A 82 10.53 -0.29 11.61
N LYS A 83 11.08 -1.41 12.04
CA LYS A 83 10.43 -2.71 11.98
C LYS A 83 10.25 -3.28 13.40
N PRO A 84 9.20 -4.06 13.66
CA PRO A 84 9.07 -4.72 14.95
C PRO A 84 10.27 -5.66 15.15
N GLN A 85 10.89 -5.65 16.33
CA GLN A 85 11.98 -6.59 16.65
C GLN A 85 11.53 -8.05 16.60
N SER A 86 10.26 -8.28 16.92
CA SER A 86 9.60 -9.58 16.89
C SER A 86 8.25 -9.43 16.21
N TYR A 87 8.09 -10.09 15.07
CA TYR A 87 6.81 -10.10 14.36
C TYR A 87 5.73 -10.86 15.15
N GLU A 88 6.11 -11.86 15.95
CA GLU A 88 5.18 -12.55 16.86
C GLU A 88 4.63 -11.59 17.93
N ASP A 89 5.49 -10.74 18.51
CA ASP A 89 5.06 -9.73 19.48
C ASP A 89 4.16 -8.67 18.83
N TYR A 90 4.45 -8.27 17.60
CA TYR A 90 3.60 -7.37 16.81
C TYR A 90 2.21 -7.96 16.62
N LEU A 91 2.12 -9.21 16.14
CA LEU A 91 0.85 -9.90 15.94
C LEU A 91 0.08 -10.08 17.24
N TYR A 92 0.78 -10.43 18.32
CA TYR A 92 0.16 -10.56 19.63
C TYR A 92 -0.39 -9.23 20.14
N ALA A 93 0.39 -8.15 20.09
CA ALA A 93 -0.05 -6.81 20.49
C ALA A 93 -1.23 -6.30 19.64
N ARG A 94 -1.21 -6.56 18.32
CA ARG A 94 -2.34 -6.29 17.43
C ARG A 94 -3.58 -7.08 17.83
N SER A 95 -3.44 -8.37 18.16
CA SER A 95 -4.57 -9.22 18.58
C SER A 95 -5.22 -8.71 19.87
N LEU A 96 -4.44 -8.16 20.80
CA LEU A 96 -4.96 -7.51 22.02
C LEU A 96 -5.72 -6.23 21.67
N SER A 97 -5.18 -5.40 20.78
CA SER A 97 -5.85 -4.19 20.32
C SER A 97 -7.22 -4.48 19.69
N ILE A 98 -7.31 -5.53 18.87
CA ILE A 98 -8.59 -6.00 18.28
C ILE A 98 -9.59 -6.45 19.36
N GLN A 99 -9.11 -6.99 20.48
CA GLN A 99 -9.95 -7.41 21.60
C GLN A 99 -10.37 -6.24 22.51
N GLY A 100 -9.91 -5.02 22.24
CA GLY A 100 -10.13 -3.86 23.10
C GLY A 100 -9.30 -3.90 24.39
N GLU A 101 -8.27 -4.75 24.45
CA GLU A 101 -7.37 -4.84 25.59
C GLU A 101 -6.36 -3.68 25.61
N PRO A 102 -5.78 -3.36 26.79
CA PRO A 102 -4.81 -2.27 26.90
C PRO A 102 -3.63 -2.42 25.92
N TYR A 103 -3.17 -1.29 25.39
CA TYR A 103 -2.02 -1.24 24.50
C TYR A 103 -0.79 -1.89 25.15
N ARG A 104 -0.15 -2.80 24.41
CA ARG A 104 1.12 -3.39 24.77
C ARG A 104 2.22 -2.73 23.95
N GLU A 105 3.16 -2.11 24.64
CA GLU A 105 4.34 -1.54 24.01
C GLU A 105 5.19 -2.66 23.39
N ILE A 106 5.52 -2.49 22.11
CA ILE A 106 6.44 -3.36 21.38
C ILE A 106 7.74 -2.60 21.10
N GLN A 107 8.84 -3.35 20.98
CA GLN A 107 10.13 -2.77 20.65
C GLN A 107 10.30 -2.66 19.15
N TRP A 108 10.63 -1.46 18.69
CA TRP A 108 10.95 -1.16 17.30
C TRP A 108 12.46 -1.20 17.10
N ALA A 109 12.92 -1.90 16.07
CA ALA A 109 14.28 -1.80 15.58
C ALA A 109 14.33 -0.71 14.51
N GLU A 110 15.20 0.27 14.74
CA GLU A 110 15.63 1.20 13.70
C GLU A 110 16.52 0.45 12.71
N ASP A 111 16.27 0.61 11.42
CA ASP A 111 17.00 -0.04 10.34
C ASP A 111 17.33 0.97 9.24
N ASP A 112 18.57 0.95 8.76
CA ASP A 112 19.05 1.78 7.66
C ASP A 112 18.93 1.01 6.36
N ILE A 113 17.86 1.30 5.61
CA ILE A 113 17.49 0.56 4.41
C ILE A 113 17.74 1.38 3.15
N ILE A 114 17.89 0.69 2.02
CA ILE A 114 17.97 1.34 0.71
C ILE A 114 16.53 1.51 0.20
N ALA A 115 16.14 2.72 -0.16
CA ALA A 115 14.81 3.02 -0.70
C ALA A 115 14.94 3.72 -2.06
N PRO A 116 13.88 3.74 -2.88
CA PRO A 116 13.86 4.59 -4.06
C PRO A 116 14.08 6.06 -3.67
N ASP A 117 14.87 6.78 -4.45
CA ASP A 117 14.97 8.23 -4.29
C ASP A 117 13.74 8.92 -4.85
N VAL A 118 12.75 9.13 -3.97
CA VAL A 118 11.48 9.80 -4.29
C VAL A 118 11.63 11.28 -4.64
N GLU A 119 12.81 11.88 -4.44
CA GLU A 119 13.07 13.27 -4.86
C GLU A 119 13.60 13.36 -6.30
N ASN A 120 13.90 12.22 -6.92
CA ASN A 120 14.25 12.13 -8.33
C ASN A 120 13.02 11.81 -9.17
N ARG A 121 12.71 12.67 -10.14
CA ARG A 121 11.51 12.53 -10.99
C ARG A 121 11.57 11.26 -11.84
N GLN A 122 12.76 10.91 -12.36
CA GLN A 122 12.93 9.70 -13.16
C GLN A 122 12.65 8.44 -12.33
N THR A 123 13.11 8.38 -11.08
CA THR A 123 12.75 7.30 -10.16
C THR A 123 11.23 7.17 -10.01
N LEU A 124 10.51 8.27 -9.76
CA LEU A 124 9.04 8.23 -9.65
C LEU A 124 8.39 7.79 -10.96
N LEU A 125 8.90 8.25 -12.10
CA LEU A 125 8.38 7.87 -13.43
C LEU A 125 8.54 6.37 -13.69
N GLU A 126 9.69 5.78 -13.38
CA GLU A 126 9.91 4.34 -13.56
C GLU A 126 9.05 3.51 -12.61
N LEU A 127 8.93 3.91 -11.34
CA LEU A 127 8.02 3.25 -10.39
C LEU A 127 6.55 3.36 -10.82
N ALA A 128 6.14 4.49 -11.40
CA ALA A 128 4.79 4.67 -11.93
C ALA A 128 4.53 3.72 -13.11
N LYS A 129 5.49 3.55 -14.02
CA LYS A 129 5.40 2.57 -15.13
C LYS A 129 5.32 1.14 -14.62
N MET A 130 6.16 0.76 -13.64
CA MET A 130 6.07 -0.56 -12.99
C MET A 130 4.70 -0.78 -12.33
N THR A 131 4.15 0.27 -11.72
CA THR A 131 2.81 0.26 -11.12
C THR A 131 1.71 0.07 -12.17
N ASN A 132 1.80 0.77 -13.31
CA ASN A 132 0.88 0.59 -14.43
C ASN A 132 0.89 -0.86 -14.95
N ASN A 133 2.06 -1.46 -15.05
CA ASN A 133 2.21 -2.83 -15.54
C ASN A 133 1.46 -3.84 -14.64
N ALA A 134 1.26 -3.57 -13.35
CA ALA A 134 0.45 -4.43 -12.47
C ALA A 134 -1.02 -4.58 -12.93
N TYR A 135 -1.51 -3.71 -13.81
CA TYR A 135 -2.85 -3.77 -14.40
C TYR A 135 -2.93 -4.59 -15.69
N LEU A 136 -1.79 -4.93 -16.29
CA LEU A 136 -1.71 -5.44 -17.65
C LEU A 136 -0.90 -6.74 -17.70
N GLU A 137 -1.11 -7.50 -18.77
CA GLU A 137 -0.21 -8.57 -19.18
C GLU A 137 0.95 -8.02 -20.03
N PRO A 138 2.17 -8.60 -19.97
CA PRO A 138 3.23 -8.21 -20.88
C PRO A 138 2.83 -8.40 -22.35
N GLY A 139 3.03 -7.36 -23.15
CA GLY A 139 2.62 -7.34 -24.56
C GLY A 139 1.19 -6.85 -24.81
N GLU A 140 0.41 -6.58 -23.76
CA GLU A 140 -0.87 -5.88 -23.87
C GLU A 140 -0.66 -4.41 -24.26
N ALA A 141 -1.61 -3.83 -25.00
CA ALA A 141 -1.54 -2.41 -25.37
C ALA A 141 -1.56 -1.52 -24.11
N GLY A 142 -0.57 -0.64 -23.97
CA GLY A 142 -0.37 0.19 -22.78
C GLY A 142 0.63 -0.37 -21.77
N TRP A 143 1.22 -1.53 -22.03
CA TRP A 143 2.38 -2.02 -21.29
C TRP A 143 3.58 -1.09 -21.48
N TYR A 144 4.23 -0.67 -20.39
CA TYR A 144 5.47 0.09 -20.47
C TYR A 144 6.66 -0.87 -20.46
N GLU A 145 7.50 -0.78 -21.49
CA GLU A 145 8.78 -1.48 -21.53
C GLU A 145 9.70 -0.95 -20.42
N LEU A 146 10.13 -1.83 -19.53
CA LEU A 146 11.20 -1.59 -18.57
C LEU A 146 12.53 -2.01 -19.23
N SER A 147 13.70 -1.77 -18.65
CA SER A 147 14.97 -2.18 -19.27
C SER A 147 15.08 -3.70 -19.47
N GLY A 148 15.66 -4.13 -20.61
CA GLY A 148 15.65 -5.50 -21.09
C GLY A 148 14.64 -5.69 -22.23
N GLU A 149 14.98 -6.46 -23.27
CA GLU A 149 14.05 -6.74 -24.37
C GLU A 149 13.06 -7.83 -23.94
N TRP A 150 11.91 -7.42 -23.40
CA TRP A 150 10.88 -8.30 -22.85
C TRP A 150 10.15 -9.10 -23.94
N ASN A 151 10.21 -10.44 -23.89
CA ASN A 151 9.32 -11.31 -24.66
C ASN A 151 8.68 -12.34 -23.75
N VAL A 152 7.33 -12.41 -23.70
CA VAL A 152 6.59 -13.29 -22.79
C VAL A 152 5.48 -14.01 -23.53
N SER A 153 5.41 -15.32 -23.34
CA SER A 153 4.32 -16.18 -23.77
C SER A 153 3.35 -16.49 -22.63
N TYR A 154 2.05 -16.38 -22.94
CA TYR A 154 0.84 -16.96 -22.31
C TYR A 154 0.52 -16.64 -20.84
N PRO A 155 -0.70 -16.17 -20.51
CA PRO A 155 -1.06 -15.80 -19.14
C PRO A 155 -1.58 -16.97 -18.31
N PHE A 156 -1.19 -16.98 -17.05
CA PHE A 156 -1.77 -17.78 -15.97
C PHE A 156 -2.14 -16.83 -14.82
N GLY A 157 -3.30 -17.01 -14.20
CA GLY A 157 -3.81 -16.12 -13.15
C GLY A 157 -4.72 -14.97 -13.62
N TRP A 158 -4.98 -14.91 -14.94
CA TRP A 158 -5.91 -13.99 -15.61
C TRP A 158 -7.18 -14.69 -16.09
N GLU A 159 -7.48 -15.86 -15.52
CA GLU A 159 -8.70 -16.58 -15.85
C GLU A 159 -9.93 -15.74 -15.47
N PRO A 160 -11.05 -15.87 -16.21
CA PRO A 160 -12.26 -15.04 -16.03
C PRO A 160 -12.91 -15.15 -14.64
N ASP A 161 -12.51 -16.12 -13.82
CA ASP A 161 -13.08 -16.47 -12.52
C ASP A 161 -12.19 -16.08 -11.32
N GLN A 162 -10.96 -15.59 -11.52
CA GLN A 162 -10.06 -15.20 -10.43
C GLN A 162 -10.29 -13.76 -9.98
N ASP A 163 -10.64 -13.57 -8.72
CA ASP A 163 -11.27 -12.34 -8.22
C ASP A 163 -10.43 -11.68 -7.10
N GLY A 164 -9.90 -10.48 -7.36
CA GLY A 164 -9.68 -9.42 -6.35
C GLY A 164 -8.26 -8.88 -6.14
N PHE A 165 -7.20 -9.69 -6.09
CA PHE A 165 -5.88 -9.21 -5.67
C PHE A 165 -4.80 -9.71 -6.63
N ARG A 166 -4.12 -8.79 -7.32
CA ARG A 166 -3.16 -9.11 -8.40
C ARG A 166 -2.00 -8.15 -8.42
N GLY A 167 -0.97 -8.52 -9.17
CA GLY A 167 0.14 -7.63 -9.53
C GLY A 167 1.38 -8.42 -9.88
N HIS A 168 2.53 -7.74 -9.81
CA HIS A 168 3.79 -8.24 -10.32
C HIS A 168 4.90 -8.13 -9.28
N VAL A 169 5.89 -9.01 -9.39
CA VAL A 169 7.12 -8.96 -8.59
C VAL A 169 8.28 -8.73 -9.55
N PHE A 170 8.99 -7.63 -9.36
CA PHE A 170 10.21 -7.31 -10.09
C PHE A 170 11.42 -7.51 -9.16
N ALA A 171 12.57 -7.88 -9.67
CA ALA A 171 13.80 -7.97 -8.88
C ALA A 171 15.02 -7.54 -9.70
N THR A 172 16.05 -7.05 -9.02
CA THR A 172 17.35 -6.83 -9.64
C THR A 172 17.94 -8.15 -10.17
N PRO A 173 18.85 -8.12 -11.16
CA PRO A 173 19.48 -9.34 -11.68
C PRO A 173 20.17 -10.20 -10.61
N ASP A 174 20.70 -9.57 -9.56
CA ASP A 174 21.35 -10.20 -8.41
C ASP A 174 20.40 -10.52 -7.24
N ASN A 175 19.10 -10.24 -7.41
CA ASN A 175 18.06 -10.36 -6.39
C ASN A 175 18.33 -9.57 -5.10
N SER A 176 19.23 -8.59 -5.10
CA SER A 176 19.49 -7.74 -3.93
C SER A 176 18.30 -6.84 -3.56
N THR A 177 17.49 -6.45 -4.54
CA THR A 177 16.26 -5.66 -4.33
C THR A 177 15.09 -6.25 -5.09
N VAL A 178 13.94 -6.31 -4.45
CA VAL A 178 12.67 -6.82 -5.00
C VAL A 178 11.61 -5.73 -4.88
N VAL A 179 10.82 -5.52 -5.92
CA VAL A 179 9.68 -4.59 -5.94
C VAL A 179 8.39 -5.39 -6.09
N LEU A 180 7.54 -5.33 -5.07
CA LEU A 180 6.17 -5.81 -5.10
C LEU A 180 5.26 -4.71 -5.64
N ALA A 181 4.71 -4.90 -6.84
CA ALA A 181 3.68 -4.04 -7.39
C ALA A 181 2.28 -4.62 -7.12
N ILE A 182 1.40 -3.82 -6.53
CA ILE A 182 0.04 -4.20 -6.18
C ILE A 182 -0.95 -3.45 -7.08
N LYS A 183 -1.77 -4.20 -7.82
CA LYS A 183 -2.84 -3.67 -8.66
C LYS A 183 -3.92 -3.03 -7.79
N GLY A 184 -4.43 -1.86 -8.19
CA GLY A 184 -5.65 -1.27 -7.61
C GLY A 184 -6.93 -1.61 -8.37
N THR A 185 -8.00 -0.85 -8.13
CA THR A 185 -9.34 -1.15 -8.62
C THR A 185 -9.47 -1.07 -10.13
N SER A 186 -10.04 -2.11 -10.74
CA SER A 186 -10.57 -2.03 -12.11
C SER A 186 -11.95 -1.36 -12.08
N ALA A 187 -11.95 -0.03 -12.11
CA ALA A 187 -13.16 0.79 -12.16
C ALA A 187 -13.72 0.94 -13.60
N SER A 188 -14.88 0.32 -13.87
CA SER A 188 -15.52 0.33 -15.21
C SER A 188 -15.81 1.74 -15.76
N PHE A 189 -15.95 2.74 -14.89
CA PHE A 189 -16.24 4.13 -15.27
C PHE A 189 -14.97 4.95 -15.61
N ILE A 190 -13.78 4.42 -15.36
CA ILE A 190 -12.47 4.99 -15.75
C ILE A 190 -11.81 4.09 -16.82
N GLY A 191 -12.62 3.34 -17.58
CA GLY A 191 -12.14 2.55 -18.71
C GLY A 191 -11.59 1.16 -18.38
N GLY A 192 -11.70 0.70 -17.13
CA GLY A 192 -11.25 -0.64 -16.72
C GLY A 192 -12.37 -1.42 -16.05
N GLY A 193 -13.19 -2.16 -16.80
CA GLY A 193 -14.14 -3.12 -16.23
C GLY A 193 -13.58 -4.53 -16.37
N GLY A 194 -13.45 -5.26 -15.26
CA GLY A 194 -12.85 -6.60 -15.27
C GLY A 194 -13.41 -7.53 -14.19
N PRO A 195 -13.01 -8.81 -14.18
CA PRO A 195 -13.53 -9.82 -13.26
C PRO A 195 -13.31 -9.46 -11.77
N THR A 196 -12.29 -8.66 -11.44
CA THR A 196 -11.96 -8.25 -10.05
C THR A 196 -12.83 -7.12 -9.49
N SER A 197 -13.56 -6.40 -10.35
CA SER A 197 -14.20 -5.11 -10.02
C SER A 197 -15.19 -5.14 -8.85
N LYS A 198 -15.78 -6.30 -8.55
CA LYS A 198 -16.73 -6.45 -7.43
C LYS A 198 -16.03 -6.46 -6.08
N LYS A 199 -14.97 -7.25 -5.93
CA LYS A 199 -14.20 -7.31 -4.67
C LYS A 199 -13.41 -6.02 -4.45
N ASP A 200 -12.87 -5.44 -5.52
CA ASP A 200 -12.18 -4.15 -5.46
C ASP A 200 -13.11 -3.09 -4.84
N LYS A 201 -14.33 -2.97 -5.37
CA LYS A 201 -15.36 -2.04 -4.89
C LYS A 201 -15.80 -2.28 -3.44
N ILE A 202 -15.88 -3.54 -3.00
CA ILE A 202 -16.21 -3.85 -1.60
C ILE A 202 -15.07 -3.38 -0.68
N ASN A 203 -13.82 -3.65 -1.04
CA ASN A 203 -12.66 -3.23 -0.26
C ASN A 203 -12.53 -1.70 -0.24
N ASP A 204 -12.69 -1.02 -1.38
CA ASP A 204 -12.71 0.44 -1.45
C ASP A 204 -13.74 1.03 -0.47
N ASN A 205 -14.97 0.53 -0.55
CA ASN A 205 -16.07 1.01 0.29
C ASN A 205 -15.87 0.67 1.77
N LEU A 206 -15.21 -0.42 2.13
CA LEU A 206 -14.92 -0.77 3.52
C LEU A 206 -13.77 0.07 4.09
N LEU A 207 -12.71 0.28 3.31
CA LEU A 207 -11.49 0.97 3.74
C LEU A 207 -11.67 2.49 3.78
N PHE A 208 -12.35 3.08 2.80
CA PHE A 208 -12.31 4.52 2.55
C PHE A 208 -13.62 5.26 2.83
N SER A 209 -14.70 4.55 3.19
CA SER A 209 -15.93 5.21 3.62
C SER A 209 -15.96 5.42 5.14
N CYS A 210 -16.64 6.48 5.57
CA CYS A 210 -16.79 6.77 6.98
C CYS A 210 -17.66 5.75 7.71
N CYS A 211 -18.73 5.25 7.09
CA CYS A 211 -19.60 4.24 7.70
C CYS A 211 -20.20 3.30 6.65
N CYS A 212 -19.42 2.33 6.18
CA CYS A 212 -19.86 1.24 5.30
C CYS A 212 -20.64 1.67 4.06
N ALA A 213 -20.11 2.67 3.35
CA ALA A 213 -20.69 3.27 2.16
C ALA A 213 -22.11 3.79 2.38
N ARG A 214 -22.39 4.32 3.58
CA ARG A 214 -23.65 4.98 3.90
C ARG A 214 -23.69 6.39 3.32
N ILE A 215 -24.09 6.48 2.05
CA ILE A 215 -24.21 7.76 1.32
C ILE A 215 -25.65 8.27 1.34
N ASP A 216 -26.60 7.53 0.75
CA ASP A 216 -28.03 7.88 0.76
C ASP A 216 -28.94 6.62 0.77
N TRP A 217 -30.25 6.82 0.61
CA TRP A 217 -31.25 5.75 0.69
C TRP A 217 -31.27 4.81 -0.54
N THR A 218 -30.65 5.20 -1.65
CA THR A 218 -30.55 4.40 -2.89
C THR A 218 -29.37 3.43 -2.87
N TRP A 219 -28.49 3.53 -1.87
CA TRP A 219 -27.31 2.69 -1.73
C TRP A 219 -27.52 1.47 -0.83
N THR A 220 -26.85 0.38 -1.20
CA THR A 220 -26.64 -0.79 -0.33
C THR A 220 -25.32 -0.62 0.39
N THR A 221 -25.35 -0.68 1.73
CA THR A 221 -24.14 -0.61 2.55
C THR A 221 -23.31 -1.89 2.44
N VAL A 222 -21.99 -1.78 2.61
CA VAL A 222 -21.07 -2.95 2.58
C VAL A 222 -20.98 -3.69 3.92
N CYS A 223 -21.52 -3.11 4.98
CA CYS A 223 -21.69 -3.73 6.28
C CYS A 223 -22.94 -3.15 6.99
N ASP A 224 -23.29 -3.68 8.15
CA ASP A 224 -24.48 -3.27 8.92
C ASP A 224 -24.15 -2.42 10.16
N CYS A 225 -23.00 -1.73 10.21
CA CYS A 225 -22.53 -0.96 11.38
C CYS A 225 -23.18 0.42 11.58
N TYR A 226 -24.01 0.88 10.64
CA TYR A 226 -24.76 2.14 10.78
C TYR A 226 -25.80 2.05 11.90
N ARG A 227 -25.95 3.12 12.69
CA ARG A 227 -26.82 3.15 13.89
C ARG A 227 -27.82 4.30 13.93
N GLY A 228 -27.99 4.99 12.80
CA GLY A 228 -28.92 6.12 12.69
C GLY A 228 -28.24 7.47 12.90
N GLY A 229 -28.79 8.52 12.26
CA GLY A 229 -28.21 9.85 12.28
C GLY A 229 -26.80 9.85 11.71
N TRP A 230 -25.84 10.35 12.48
CA TRP A 230 -24.42 10.34 12.15
C TRP A 230 -23.63 9.38 13.05
N LYS A 231 -24.24 8.27 13.48
CA LYS A 231 -23.62 7.31 14.39
C LYS A 231 -23.21 6.03 13.66
N CYS A 232 -21.97 5.61 13.85
CA CYS A 232 -21.45 4.35 13.34
C CYS A 232 -20.79 3.56 14.48
N ASP A 233 -21.10 2.26 14.56
CA ASP A 233 -20.54 1.39 15.59
C ASP A 233 -19.07 1.04 15.25
N GLN A 234 -18.14 1.47 16.11
CA GLN A 234 -16.70 1.34 15.87
C GLN A 234 -16.25 -0.12 15.91
N SER A 235 -16.62 -0.85 16.96
CA SER A 235 -16.33 -2.27 17.14
C SER A 235 -16.82 -3.13 15.96
N CYS A 236 -17.96 -2.77 15.37
CA CYS A 236 -18.50 -3.41 14.18
C CYS A 236 -17.68 -3.08 12.93
N LEU A 237 -17.28 -1.82 12.73
CA LEU A 237 -16.45 -1.41 11.58
C LEU A 237 -15.12 -2.15 11.55
N GLU A 238 -14.45 -2.22 12.71
CA GLU A 238 -13.20 -2.95 12.86
C GLU A 238 -13.37 -4.43 12.50
N LYS A 239 -14.43 -5.08 13.00
CA LYS A 239 -14.75 -6.48 12.67
C LYS A 239 -15.04 -6.71 11.19
N ALA A 240 -15.68 -5.75 10.52
CA ALA A 240 -15.96 -5.84 9.09
C ALA A 240 -14.69 -5.80 8.22
N LEU A 241 -13.54 -5.43 8.78
CA LEU A 241 -12.24 -5.34 8.10
C LEU A 241 -11.28 -6.52 8.40
N ILE A 242 -11.70 -7.49 9.22
CA ILE A 242 -10.82 -8.57 9.73
C ILE A 242 -11.03 -9.90 8.97
N ASP A 243 -11.94 -9.97 8.00
CA ASP A 243 -12.15 -11.19 7.20
C ASP A 243 -10.91 -11.51 6.33
N ASP A 244 -10.44 -12.77 6.36
CA ASP A 244 -9.25 -13.23 5.65
C ASP A 244 -9.35 -13.08 4.11
N SER A 245 -10.57 -12.94 3.58
CA SER A 245 -10.82 -12.70 2.16
C SER A 245 -10.62 -11.23 1.73
N LEU A 246 -10.33 -10.33 2.68
CA LEU A 246 -10.06 -8.93 2.42
C LEU A 246 -8.60 -8.70 2.01
N PHE A 247 -8.35 -7.59 1.33
CA PHE A 247 -7.08 -7.38 0.64
C PHE A 247 -5.91 -7.10 1.57
N TYR A 248 -6.14 -6.53 2.74
CA TYR A 248 -5.04 -6.27 3.69
C TYR A 248 -4.43 -7.58 4.25
N PRO A 249 -5.20 -8.53 4.83
CA PRO A 249 -4.67 -9.84 5.21
C PRO A 249 -3.95 -10.56 4.07
N ILE A 250 -4.55 -10.59 2.87
CA ILE A 250 -3.93 -11.16 1.67
C ILE A 250 -2.58 -10.51 1.36
N GLY A 251 -2.51 -9.19 1.38
CA GLY A 251 -1.28 -8.45 1.15
C GLY A 251 -0.18 -8.75 2.17
N THR A 252 -0.52 -8.90 3.46
CA THR A 252 0.46 -9.30 4.48
C THR A 252 1.00 -10.71 4.26
N ASN A 253 0.15 -11.65 3.84
CA ASN A 253 0.57 -13.01 3.49
C ASN A 253 1.44 -13.02 2.22
N LEU A 254 1.12 -12.18 1.24
CA LEU A 254 1.92 -12.04 0.02
C LEU A 254 3.33 -11.54 0.34
N TYR A 255 3.43 -10.52 1.18
CA TYR A 255 4.72 -10.01 1.65
C TYR A 255 5.54 -11.11 2.33
N ASN A 256 4.93 -11.88 3.24
CA ASN A 256 5.60 -12.99 3.91
C ASN A 256 6.08 -14.06 2.92
N ASN A 257 5.27 -14.42 1.92
CA ASN A 257 5.69 -15.37 0.89
C ASN A 257 6.89 -14.86 0.08
N ILE A 258 6.91 -13.57 -0.27
CA ILE A 258 8.04 -12.95 -0.96
C ILE A 258 9.29 -12.97 -0.08
N THR A 259 9.19 -12.63 1.21
CA THR A 259 10.35 -12.72 2.12
C THR A 259 10.89 -14.14 2.26
N TYR A 260 10.04 -15.17 2.11
CA TYR A 260 10.51 -16.55 2.10
C TYR A 260 11.24 -16.92 0.80
N MET A 261 10.78 -16.42 -0.34
CA MET A 261 11.43 -16.62 -1.65
C MET A 261 12.72 -15.80 -1.80
N TYR A 262 12.77 -14.63 -1.16
CA TYR A 262 13.80 -13.61 -1.27
C TYR A 262 14.32 -13.19 0.12
N PRO A 263 14.94 -14.11 0.89
CA PRO A 263 15.21 -13.92 2.31
C PRO A 263 16.23 -12.82 2.62
N ASP A 264 17.15 -12.55 1.70
CA ASP A 264 18.22 -11.56 1.86
C ASP A 264 17.97 -10.27 1.07
N SER A 265 16.81 -10.16 0.42
CA SER A 265 16.50 -9.05 -0.46
C SER A 265 15.89 -7.87 0.29
N ASN A 266 16.21 -6.68 -0.19
CA ASN A 266 15.52 -5.46 0.20
C ASN A 266 14.19 -5.36 -0.57
N ILE A 267 13.05 -5.29 0.13
CA ILE A 267 11.73 -5.32 -0.51
C ILE A 267 11.13 -3.92 -0.53
N TRP A 268 10.76 -3.44 -1.72
CA TRP A 268 9.97 -2.22 -1.93
C TRP A 268 8.55 -2.59 -2.33
N ILE A 269 7.59 -1.72 -2.00
CA ILE A 269 6.19 -1.92 -2.34
C ILE A 269 5.69 -0.71 -3.10
N ILE A 270 5.04 -0.94 -4.24
CA ILE A 270 4.44 0.11 -5.05
C ILE A 270 3.00 -0.23 -5.39
N GLY A 271 2.19 0.79 -5.62
CA GLY A 271 0.81 0.61 -5.98
C GLY A 271 0.12 1.91 -6.35
N HIS A 272 -0.99 1.78 -7.04
CA HIS A 272 -1.84 2.90 -7.46
C HIS A 272 -3.25 2.71 -6.91
N SER A 273 -3.95 3.82 -6.58
CA SER A 273 -5.33 3.78 -6.08
C SER A 273 -5.45 2.85 -4.86
N LEU A 274 -6.41 1.91 -4.85
CA LEU A 274 -6.54 0.86 -3.82
C LEU A 274 -5.23 0.08 -3.57
N GLY A 275 -4.50 -0.27 -4.63
CA GLY A 275 -3.22 -0.97 -4.53
C GLY A 275 -2.14 -0.13 -3.85
N GLY A 276 -2.20 1.20 -4.01
CA GLY A 276 -1.34 2.14 -3.31
C GLY A 276 -1.63 2.18 -1.81
N ALA A 277 -2.89 2.17 -1.42
CA ALA A 277 -3.27 2.21 -0.01
C ALA A 277 -2.83 0.92 0.69
N LEU A 278 -2.99 -0.22 0.01
CA LEU A 278 -2.48 -1.51 0.48
C LEU A 278 -0.96 -1.52 0.57
N ALA A 279 -0.26 -0.97 -0.43
CA ALA A 279 1.20 -0.85 -0.41
C ALA A 279 1.69 -0.03 0.79
N SER A 280 1.04 1.10 1.10
CA SER A 280 1.32 1.89 2.31
C SER A 280 1.08 1.06 3.58
N LEU A 281 -0.10 0.46 3.75
CA LEU A 281 -0.44 -0.32 4.95
C LEU A 281 0.53 -1.47 5.20
N ILE A 282 0.94 -2.19 4.16
CA ILE A 282 1.93 -3.27 4.24
C ILE A 282 3.32 -2.69 4.55
N GLY A 283 3.71 -1.60 3.89
CA GLY A 283 4.97 -0.91 4.13
C GLY A 283 5.13 -0.43 5.57
N ILE A 284 4.06 0.10 6.17
CA ILE A 284 4.01 0.46 7.60
C ILE A 284 4.11 -0.78 8.50
N THR A 285 3.40 -1.86 8.15
CA THR A 285 3.37 -3.09 8.96
C THR A 285 4.74 -3.75 9.07
N PHE A 286 5.50 -3.79 7.98
CA PHE A 286 6.78 -4.50 7.92
C PHE A 286 8.02 -3.59 7.93
N GLY A 287 7.84 -2.26 7.89
CA GLY A 287 8.94 -1.31 7.74
C GLY A 287 9.56 -1.32 6.33
N ALA A 288 8.82 -1.76 5.31
CA ALA A 288 9.29 -1.82 3.92
C ALA A 288 9.03 -0.48 3.19
N PRO A 289 9.99 0.06 2.42
CA PRO A 289 9.79 1.29 1.66
C PRO A 289 8.59 1.16 0.72
N ALA A 290 7.70 2.17 0.73
CA ALA A 290 6.56 2.18 -0.16
C ALA A 290 6.43 3.50 -0.92
N VAL A 291 6.14 3.41 -2.23
CA VAL A 291 5.84 4.55 -3.08
C VAL A 291 4.49 4.32 -3.75
N THR A 292 3.54 5.20 -3.48
CA THR A 292 2.15 5.04 -3.93
C THR A 292 1.75 6.17 -4.87
N PHE A 293 0.86 5.89 -5.83
CA PHE A 293 0.40 6.86 -6.82
C PHE A 293 -1.11 7.04 -6.75
N GLU A 294 -1.58 8.29 -6.70
CA GLU A 294 -3.01 8.65 -6.64
C GLU A 294 -3.78 7.78 -5.63
N SER A 295 -3.18 7.53 -4.48
CA SER A 295 -3.74 6.63 -3.47
C SER A 295 -4.74 7.38 -2.58
N PRO A 296 -5.91 6.80 -2.26
CA PRO A 296 -6.79 7.37 -1.24
C PRO A 296 -6.08 7.39 0.12
N GLY A 297 -6.45 8.34 0.98
CA GLY A 297 -5.93 8.39 2.34
C GLY A 297 -6.26 7.12 3.13
N GLU A 298 -5.25 6.44 3.65
CA GLU A 298 -5.36 5.14 4.32
C GLU A 298 -5.18 5.21 5.84
N ARG A 299 -4.95 6.39 6.42
CA ARG A 299 -4.72 6.55 7.87
C ARG A 299 -5.90 6.06 8.71
N MET A 300 -7.14 6.38 8.34
CA MET A 300 -8.34 5.85 9.01
C MET A 300 -8.41 4.33 8.90
N ALA A 301 -8.12 3.78 7.72
CA ALA A 301 -8.13 2.34 7.51
C ALA A 301 -7.08 1.63 8.39
N ALA A 302 -5.87 2.19 8.50
CA ALA A 302 -4.82 1.67 9.37
C ALA A 302 -5.27 1.55 10.83
N GLY A 303 -5.95 2.58 11.34
CA GLY A 303 -6.53 2.58 12.68
C GLY A 303 -7.57 1.47 12.87
N ARG A 304 -8.52 1.34 11.94
CA ARG A 304 -9.57 0.30 12.00
C ARG A 304 -9.02 -1.13 11.82
N LEU A 305 -7.90 -1.27 11.11
CA LEU A 305 -7.19 -2.54 10.94
C LEU A 305 -6.28 -2.87 12.13
N HIS A 306 -6.22 -2.00 13.15
CA HIS A 306 -5.30 -2.10 14.29
C HIS A 306 -3.84 -2.27 13.85
N VAL A 307 -3.42 -1.56 12.80
CA VAL A 307 -2.01 -1.49 12.40
C VAL A 307 -1.26 -0.73 13.50
N LEU A 308 -0.22 -1.36 14.06
CA LEU A 308 0.60 -0.68 15.07
C LEU A 308 1.55 0.27 14.35
N LEU A 309 1.44 1.56 14.65
CA LEU A 309 2.25 2.57 13.98
C LEU A 309 3.68 2.59 14.54
N PRO A 310 4.72 2.54 13.68
CA PRO A 310 6.10 2.75 14.09
C PRO A 310 6.35 4.18 14.58
N PRO A 311 7.48 4.43 15.28
CA PRO A 311 7.90 5.77 15.68
C PRO A 311 8.02 6.77 14.52
N SER A 312 8.27 6.27 13.30
CA SER A 312 8.28 7.06 12.08
C SER A 312 7.72 6.24 10.92
N THR A 313 6.92 6.90 10.08
CA THR A 313 6.29 6.35 8.87
C THR A 313 6.90 6.90 7.58
N GLN A 314 8.03 7.61 7.68
CA GLN A 314 8.61 8.39 6.58
C GLN A 314 9.21 7.56 5.43
N HIS A 315 9.33 6.24 5.61
CA HIS A 315 9.71 5.31 4.54
C HIS A 315 8.57 5.05 3.54
N VAL A 316 7.38 5.59 3.80
CA VAL A 316 6.24 5.61 2.87
C VAL A 316 6.08 7.00 2.26
N THR A 317 5.94 7.05 0.94
CA THR A 317 5.70 8.28 0.18
C THR A 317 4.51 8.12 -0.77
N HIS A 318 3.57 9.07 -0.69
CA HIS A 318 2.41 9.18 -1.56
C HIS A 318 2.66 10.24 -2.62
N VAL A 319 2.43 9.93 -3.89
CA VAL A 319 2.62 10.83 -5.02
C VAL A 319 1.26 11.02 -5.69
N TYR A 320 0.75 12.25 -5.71
CA TYR A 320 -0.55 12.53 -6.30
C TYR A 320 -0.67 13.98 -6.75
N HIS A 321 -1.73 14.28 -7.51
CA HIS A 321 -2.01 15.63 -7.98
C HIS A 321 -3.35 16.18 -7.50
N THR A 322 -3.43 17.50 -7.32
CA THR A 322 -4.63 18.18 -6.79
C THR A 322 -5.89 18.05 -7.66
N ALA A 323 -5.75 17.69 -8.94
CA ALA A 323 -6.89 17.43 -9.82
C ALA A 323 -7.54 16.05 -9.61
N ASP A 324 -6.92 15.15 -8.83
CA ASP A 324 -7.48 13.83 -8.55
C ASP A 324 -8.40 13.93 -7.32
N PRO A 325 -9.72 13.77 -7.49
CA PRO A 325 -10.63 13.83 -6.36
C PRO A 325 -10.52 12.62 -5.42
N ILE A 326 -9.95 11.48 -5.84
CA ILE A 326 -9.75 10.31 -4.96
C ILE A 326 -8.61 10.57 -3.97
N ALA A 327 -7.40 10.86 -4.44
CA ALA A 327 -6.26 11.12 -3.56
C ALA A 327 -6.50 12.32 -2.65
N MET A 328 -7.17 13.37 -3.16
CA MET A 328 -7.55 14.54 -2.37
C MET A 328 -8.74 14.29 -1.41
N GLY A 329 -9.41 13.14 -1.50
CA GLY A 329 -10.61 12.81 -0.72
C GLY A 329 -11.80 13.75 -0.92
N THR A 330 -11.89 14.33 -2.12
CA THR A 330 -12.99 15.23 -2.52
C THR A 330 -14.01 14.54 -3.42
N CYS A 331 -13.81 13.26 -3.76
CA CYS A 331 -14.77 12.45 -4.53
C CYS A 331 -15.94 11.96 -3.65
N ASN A 332 -16.60 12.89 -2.95
CA ASN A 332 -17.61 12.60 -1.94
C ASN A 332 -18.99 13.22 -2.28
N GLY A 333 -20.03 12.70 -1.64
CA GLY A 333 -21.42 13.18 -1.79
C GLY A 333 -22.20 12.56 -2.96
N VAL A 334 -23.53 12.65 -2.89
CA VAL A 334 -24.49 11.91 -3.73
C VAL A 334 -24.40 12.21 -5.24
N LEU A 335 -23.86 13.36 -5.62
CA LEU A 335 -23.70 13.77 -7.03
C LEU A 335 -22.28 13.61 -7.56
N SER A 336 -21.33 13.13 -6.74
CA SER A 336 -19.96 12.90 -7.19
C SER A 336 -19.89 11.76 -8.20
N SER A 337 -18.89 11.79 -9.08
CA SER A 337 -18.64 10.71 -10.04
C SER A 337 -18.33 9.38 -9.34
N CYS A 338 -17.62 9.39 -8.20
CA CYS A 338 -17.38 8.18 -7.41
C CYS A 338 -18.70 7.61 -6.87
N ALA A 339 -19.57 8.46 -6.31
CA ALA A 339 -20.87 8.01 -5.84
C ALA A 339 -21.73 7.43 -6.97
N LEU A 340 -21.77 8.07 -8.14
CA LEU A 340 -22.48 7.53 -9.30
C LEU A 340 -21.89 6.18 -9.79
N GLY A 341 -20.58 5.95 -9.60
CA GLY A 341 -19.92 4.66 -9.82
C GLY A 341 -20.14 3.63 -8.69
N GLY A 342 -20.74 4.05 -7.58
CA GLY A 342 -20.99 3.25 -6.38
C GLY A 342 -19.77 3.11 -5.44
N TYR A 343 -18.83 4.05 -5.51
CA TYR A 343 -17.67 4.13 -4.62
C TYR A 343 -17.86 5.25 -3.60
N ALA A 344 -17.77 4.92 -2.32
CA ALA A 344 -17.86 5.84 -1.20
C ALA A 344 -16.44 6.17 -0.72
N MET A 345 -15.83 7.17 -1.35
CA MET A 345 -14.44 7.59 -1.11
C MET A 345 -14.46 8.86 -0.24
N GLU A 346 -14.46 8.68 1.07
CA GLU A 346 -14.56 9.78 2.05
C GLU A 346 -13.24 10.05 2.79
N SER A 347 -12.24 9.18 2.63
CA SER A 347 -10.90 9.35 3.18
C SER A 347 -10.01 10.25 2.30
N LYS A 348 -9.00 10.83 2.93
CA LYS A 348 -8.06 11.88 2.49
C LYS A 348 -6.73 11.88 3.25
N CYS A 349 -6.65 11.39 4.50
CA CYS A 349 -5.44 11.46 5.31
C CYS A 349 -4.49 10.30 5.01
N HIS A 350 -3.23 10.59 4.70
CA HIS A 350 -2.20 9.59 4.39
C HIS A 350 -1.30 9.31 5.59
N LEU A 351 -0.65 8.14 5.65
CA LEU A 351 0.51 7.94 6.53
C LEU A 351 1.80 8.35 5.79
N GLY A 352 2.91 8.57 6.49
CA GLY A 352 4.18 8.93 5.86
C GLY A 352 4.20 10.34 5.26
N LYS A 353 4.82 10.49 4.09
CA LYS A 353 4.99 11.78 3.38
C LYS A 353 4.18 11.82 2.09
N SER A 354 3.80 13.01 1.66
CA SER A 354 3.12 13.26 0.39
C SER A 354 3.92 14.22 -0.48
N ILE A 355 4.08 13.86 -1.75
CA ILE A 355 4.55 14.73 -2.84
C ILE A 355 3.31 15.12 -3.64
N VAL A 356 2.88 16.38 -3.49
CA VAL A 356 1.62 16.86 -4.06
C VAL A 356 1.90 17.80 -5.22
N TYR A 357 1.47 17.42 -6.42
CA TYR A 357 1.54 18.27 -7.60
C TYR A 357 0.29 19.15 -7.69
N ASP A 358 0.46 20.46 -7.54
CA ASP A 358 -0.63 21.43 -7.66
C ASP A 358 -0.99 21.72 -9.13
N THR A 359 -1.55 20.71 -9.81
CA THR A 359 -2.00 20.77 -11.21
C THR A 359 -3.22 21.66 -11.42
N VAL A 360 -4.07 21.84 -10.41
CA VAL A 360 -5.22 22.76 -10.51
C VAL A 360 -4.74 24.20 -10.61
N SER A 361 -3.85 24.66 -9.73
CA SER A 361 -3.40 26.05 -9.75
C SER A 361 -2.37 26.32 -10.84
N ASN A 362 -1.42 25.40 -11.07
CA ASN A 362 -0.30 25.63 -11.98
C ASN A 362 -0.61 25.25 -13.43
N LEU A 363 -1.43 24.23 -13.66
CA LEU A 363 -1.76 23.74 -15.01
C LEU A 363 -3.24 23.93 -15.39
N SER A 364 -4.06 24.51 -14.51
CA SER A 364 -5.51 24.70 -14.74
C SER A 364 -6.26 23.40 -15.06
N TRP A 365 -5.78 22.27 -14.52
CA TRP A 365 -6.52 21.00 -14.65
C TRP A 365 -7.85 21.12 -13.89
N ALA A 366 -8.92 20.63 -14.51
CA ALA A 366 -10.19 20.48 -13.80
C ALA A 366 -10.07 19.31 -12.81
N VAL A 367 -10.65 19.47 -11.62
CA VAL A 367 -10.82 18.36 -10.68
C VAL A 367 -11.78 17.35 -11.32
N ASP A 368 -11.24 16.20 -11.71
CA ASP A 368 -11.95 15.22 -12.52
C ASP A 368 -11.41 13.83 -12.24
N ILE A 369 -12.32 12.90 -11.93
CA ILE A 369 -12.00 11.50 -11.66
C ILE A 369 -11.26 10.80 -12.81
N ARG A 370 -11.39 11.29 -14.05
CA ARG A 370 -10.66 10.75 -15.20
C ARG A 370 -9.17 11.07 -15.17
N THR A 371 -8.76 12.06 -14.37
CA THR A 371 -7.33 12.39 -14.16
C THR A 371 -6.67 11.46 -13.14
N HIS A 372 -7.43 10.69 -12.35
CA HIS A 372 -6.93 9.71 -11.39
C HIS A 372 -6.05 8.61 -12.02
N THR A 373 -6.14 8.35 -13.34
CA THR A 373 -5.46 7.21 -13.94
C THR A 373 -3.93 7.29 -13.81
N ILE A 374 -3.30 6.15 -13.51
CA ILE A 374 -1.83 6.05 -13.50
C ILE A 374 -1.19 6.51 -14.84
N GLY A 375 -1.87 6.29 -15.97
CA GLY A 375 -1.43 6.82 -17.27
C GLY A 375 -1.39 8.35 -17.31
N THR A 376 -2.30 9.06 -16.64
CA THR A 376 -2.25 10.51 -16.51
C THR A 376 -1.03 10.96 -15.72
N VAL A 377 -0.73 10.27 -14.61
CA VAL A 377 0.49 10.53 -13.81
C VAL A 377 1.75 10.32 -14.65
N ILE A 378 1.84 9.21 -15.39
CA ILE A 378 3.01 8.91 -16.21
C ILE A 378 3.15 9.94 -17.34
N GLU A 379 2.14 10.07 -18.19
CA GLU A 379 2.25 10.76 -19.47
C GLU A 379 2.12 12.28 -19.35
N LYS A 380 1.38 12.78 -18.35
CA LYS A 380 1.07 14.21 -18.24
C LYS A 380 1.65 14.91 -17.01
N LEU A 381 2.13 14.15 -16.01
CA LEU A 381 2.68 14.72 -14.78
C LEU A 381 4.19 14.46 -14.65
N LEU A 382 4.62 13.21 -14.79
CA LEU A 382 6.01 12.80 -14.51
C LEU A 382 6.91 12.78 -15.75
N THR A 383 6.36 12.77 -16.97
CA THR A 383 7.15 12.78 -18.22
C THR A 383 7.94 14.07 -18.41
N ASP A 384 7.33 15.21 -18.08
CA ASP A 384 7.94 16.53 -18.22
C ASP A 384 8.44 17.07 -16.86
N PRO A 385 9.46 17.93 -16.83
CA PRO A 385 9.87 18.62 -15.60
C PRO A 385 8.76 19.51 -15.02
N TRP A 386 8.71 19.60 -13.70
CA TRP A 386 7.73 20.41 -12.99
C TRP A 386 8.31 21.80 -12.66
N ALA A 387 7.97 22.80 -13.47
CA ALA A 387 8.53 24.16 -13.36
C ALA A 387 8.48 24.76 -11.92
N PRO A 388 7.38 24.64 -11.15
CA PRO A 388 7.35 25.15 -9.78
C PRO A 388 8.41 24.52 -8.84
N SER A 389 8.83 23.28 -9.10
CA SER A 389 9.91 22.64 -8.36
C SER A 389 11.28 23.05 -8.89
N GLU A 390 11.44 23.21 -10.20
CA GLU A 390 12.70 23.67 -10.80
C GLU A 390 13.09 25.07 -10.32
N ASP A 391 12.10 25.96 -10.14
CA ASP A 391 12.30 27.30 -9.56
C ASP A 391 12.90 27.25 -8.14
N LEU A 392 12.71 26.13 -7.44
CA LEU A 392 13.26 25.86 -6.10
C LEU A 392 14.50 24.96 -6.12
N GLY A 393 15.02 24.62 -7.31
CA GLY A 393 16.18 23.74 -7.49
C GLY A 393 15.88 22.27 -7.19
N ARG A 394 14.63 21.82 -7.36
CA ARG A 394 14.18 20.44 -7.14
C ARG A 394 13.61 19.83 -8.41
N GLU A 395 13.58 18.50 -8.51
CA GLU A 395 12.92 17.82 -9.62
C GLU A 395 11.42 17.55 -9.37
N VAL A 396 11.02 17.47 -8.10
CA VAL A 396 9.65 17.15 -7.66
C VAL A 396 9.23 18.06 -6.49
N PRO A 397 7.93 18.20 -6.18
CA PRO A 397 7.46 18.92 -4.99
C PRO A 397 8.07 18.36 -3.70
N GLU A 398 8.08 19.18 -2.64
CA GLU A 398 8.58 18.73 -1.35
C GLU A 398 7.78 17.56 -0.78
N PRO A 399 8.42 16.44 -0.37
CA PRO A 399 7.76 15.41 0.40
C PRO A 399 7.45 15.94 1.81
N VAL A 400 6.17 16.13 2.13
CA VAL A 400 5.70 16.70 3.41
C VAL A 400 4.84 15.69 4.16
N ALA A 401 5.03 15.54 5.47
CA ALA A 401 4.15 14.72 6.30
C ALA A 401 2.83 15.44 6.55
N GLU A 402 1.73 14.69 6.57
CA GLU A 402 0.42 15.27 6.81
C GLU A 402 0.09 15.32 8.32
N ASP A 403 0.31 16.46 8.96
CA ASP A 403 -0.01 16.66 10.37
C ASP A 403 -1.46 17.14 10.56
N ASP A 404 -2.08 16.79 11.70
CA ASP A 404 -3.41 17.25 12.14
C ASP A 404 -4.57 17.02 11.14
N CYS A 405 -4.45 16.02 10.26
CA CYS A 405 -5.53 15.66 9.35
C CYS A 405 -6.66 14.90 10.08
N VAL A 406 -7.89 15.40 9.91
CA VAL A 406 -9.13 14.84 10.47
C VAL A 406 -10.10 14.51 9.36
N GLU A 407 -10.64 13.29 9.40
CA GLU A 407 -11.62 12.74 8.46
C GLU A 407 -12.92 12.43 9.18
N CYS A 408 -14.00 12.27 8.41
CA CYS A 408 -15.28 11.83 8.96
C CYS A 408 -15.79 12.67 10.14
N TYR A 409 -15.46 13.97 10.18
CA TYR A 409 -15.76 14.87 11.31
C TYR A 409 -17.25 14.93 11.67
N SER A 410 -18.12 14.66 10.70
CA SER A 410 -19.58 14.62 10.90
C SER A 410 -20.04 13.37 11.66
N TRP A 411 -19.23 12.30 11.68
CA TRP A 411 -19.58 11.01 12.25
C TRP A 411 -19.16 10.89 13.71
N GLU A 412 -20.05 10.33 14.52
CA GLU A 412 -19.82 9.89 15.89
C GLU A 412 -19.52 8.39 15.87
N PHE A 413 -18.30 8.01 16.23
CA PHE A 413 -17.84 6.63 16.36
C PHE A 413 -17.86 6.21 17.83
N GLY A 414 -18.41 5.04 18.13
CA GLY A 414 -18.50 4.53 19.49
C GLY A 414 -19.21 3.19 19.55
N ASP A 415 -19.46 2.71 20.77
CA ASP A 415 -20.22 1.49 21.01
C ASP A 415 -21.72 1.80 20.99
N PHE A 416 -22.34 1.43 19.88
CA PHE A 416 -23.75 1.62 19.62
C PHE A 416 -24.37 0.25 19.35
N PRO A 417 -24.79 -0.52 20.36
CA PRO A 417 -25.34 -1.84 20.14
C PRO A 417 -26.58 -1.77 19.23
N PRO A 418 -26.82 -2.80 18.40
CA PRO A 418 -28.00 -2.83 17.54
C PRO A 418 -29.26 -2.64 18.38
N THR A 419 -30.15 -1.74 17.96
CA THR A 419 -31.49 -1.67 18.56
C THR A 419 -32.16 -3.02 18.36
N LYS A 420 -32.46 -3.73 19.46
CA LYS A 420 -33.21 -5.00 19.41
C LYS A 420 -34.43 -4.80 18.52
N LYS A 421 -34.46 -5.45 17.36
CA LYS A 421 -35.72 -5.61 16.61
C LYS A 421 -36.63 -6.35 17.57
N ILE A 422 -37.71 -5.70 18.00
CA ILE A 422 -38.79 -6.38 18.72
C ILE A 422 -39.35 -7.39 17.72
N GLN A 423 -38.89 -8.64 17.85
CA GLN A 423 -39.44 -9.75 17.12
C GLN A 423 -40.84 -9.93 17.70
N GLY A 424 -41.86 -9.50 16.97
CA GLY A 424 -43.24 -9.71 17.38
C GLY A 424 -43.45 -11.21 17.57
N ASP A 425 -43.64 -11.62 18.82
CA ASP A 425 -44.13 -12.94 19.16
C ASP A 425 -45.47 -13.13 18.45
N VAL A 426 -45.45 -13.86 17.34
CA VAL A 426 -46.67 -14.45 16.78
C VAL A 426 -47.07 -15.54 17.76
N MET A 427 -47.92 -15.18 18.71
CA MET A 427 -48.72 -16.11 19.52
C MET A 427 -49.54 -16.99 18.58
N LEU A 428 -48.98 -18.12 18.16
CA LEU A 428 -49.74 -19.21 17.56
C LEU A 428 -50.55 -19.87 18.68
N ASN A 429 -51.82 -19.47 18.76
CA ASN A 429 -52.84 -20.08 19.58
C ASN A 429 -52.89 -21.59 19.34
N ASN A 430 -52.57 -22.34 20.39
CA ASN A 430 -52.82 -23.76 20.52
C ASN A 430 -54.34 -24.01 20.47
N ARG A 431 -54.85 -24.59 19.39
CA ARG A 431 -56.13 -25.32 19.39
C ARG A 431 -55.93 -26.73 18.86
N THR A 432 -56.01 -27.63 19.81
CA THR A 432 -56.22 -29.07 19.73
C THR A 432 -57.17 -29.53 18.60
N SER A 433 -56.75 -30.55 17.86
CA SER A 433 -57.65 -31.63 17.42
C SER A 433 -56.86 -32.93 17.31
N ALA A 434 -57.15 -33.84 18.24
CA ALA A 434 -56.68 -35.21 18.25
C ALA A 434 -57.19 -35.97 17.02
N PHE A 435 -56.32 -36.73 16.36
CA PHE A 435 -56.72 -37.94 15.66
C PHE A 435 -55.63 -39.01 15.79
N SER A 436 -56.02 -40.08 16.47
CA SER A 436 -55.35 -41.37 16.61
C SER A 436 -55.08 -42.01 15.24
N ASN A 437 -53.92 -42.65 15.07
CA ASN A 437 -53.86 -43.97 14.44
C ASN A 437 -52.62 -44.77 14.86
N LYS A 438 -52.89 -45.88 15.55
CA LYS A 438 -52.02 -47.04 15.74
C LYS A 438 -51.83 -47.78 14.41
N CYS A 439 -50.63 -48.32 14.18
CA CYS A 439 -50.36 -49.60 13.49
C CYS A 439 -48.87 -49.94 13.71
N THR A 440 -48.49 -50.71 14.74
CA THR A 440 -48.21 -52.16 14.74
C THR A 440 -47.20 -52.66 13.70
N ARG A 441 -46.02 -53.03 14.20
CA ARG A 441 -45.16 -54.12 13.68
C ARG A 441 -45.87 -55.45 13.96
N ASP A 442 -45.91 -56.34 12.97
CA ASP A 442 -45.53 -57.76 13.10
C ASP A 442 -45.51 -58.43 11.71
N PHE A 443 -44.47 -59.24 11.51
CA PHE A 443 -44.02 -60.04 10.36
C PHE A 443 -43.27 -59.32 9.22
#